data_AF-A0A8D9GCM3-F1
#
_entry.id   AF-A0A8D9GCM3-F1
#
_cell.length_a   1.000
_cell.length_b   1.000
_cell.length_c   1.000
_cell.angle_alpha   90.00
_cell.angle_beta   90.00
_cell.angle_gamma   90.00
#
_symmetry.space_group_name_H-M   'P 1'
#
loop_
_entity.id
_entity.type
_entity.pdbx_description
1 polymer ?
#
loop_
_entity_poly.entity_id
_entity_poly.type
_entity_poly.pdbx_seq_one_letter_code
_entity_poly.pdbx_strand_id
1 'polypeptide(L)' 'MEVGPGIPRRCPCGAATVVLTSKTKENPGRRFYRCEEIESLAVKHSVVENELVEIKEQLVDIKKDITEIV' A
#
# COMPACT_ATOMS: atom_id res chain seq x y z
N MET A 1 -16.50 -5.39 9.97
CA MET A 1 -16.79 -6.00 8.66
C MET A 1 -17.01 -7.48 8.87
N GLU A 2 -18.17 -8.01 8.51
CA GLU A 2 -18.46 -9.43 8.67
C GLU A 2 -17.66 -10.25 7.64
N VAL A 3 -16.86 -11.19 8.15
CA VAL A 3 -16.17 -12.18 7.32
C VAL A 3 -17.23 -13.14 6.82
N GLY A 4 -17.56 -13.09 5.53
CA GLY A 4 -18.58 -13.93 4.92
C GLY A 4 -18.29 -15.43 5.07
N PRO A 5 -19.30 -16.30 4.90
CA PRO A 5 -19.12 -17.75 5.01
C PRO A 5 -18.04 -18.25 4.03
N GLY A 6 -17.21 -19.18 4.48
CA GLY A 6 -16.14 -19.78 3.66
C GLY A 6 -14.82 -19.00 3.62
N ILE A 7 -14.74 -17.81 4.24
CA ILE A 7 -13.47 -17.08 4.39
C ILE A 7 -12.82 -17.49 5.72
N PRO A 8 -11.57 -18.00 5.73
CA PRO A 8 -10.85 -18.30 6.97
C PRO A 8 -10.74 -17.04 7.81
N ARG A 9 -10.96 -17.11 9.13
CA ARG A 9 -10.80 -15.94 10.03
C ARG A 9 -9.34 -15.60 10.31
N ARG A 10 -8.45 -16.59 10.14
CA ARG A 10 -7.01 -16.48 10.37
C ARG A 10 -6.25 -17.00 9.16
N CYS A 11 -5.16 -16.33 8.85
CA CYS A 11 -4.14 -16.78 7.92
C CYS A 11 -3.37 -17.98 8.53
N PRO A 12 -2.77 -18.86 7.72
CA PRO A 12 -1.86 -19.90 8.23
C PRO A 12 -0.72 -19.39 9.14
N CYS A 13 -0.31 -18.13 9.03
CA CYS A 13 0.67 -17.53 9.94
C CYS A 13 0.10 -17.09 11.31
N GLY A 14 -1.21 -17.23 11.54
CA GLY A 14 -1.90 -16.87 12.79
C GLY A 14 -2.53 -15.48 12.81
N ALA A 15 -2.11 -14.58 11.92
CA ALA A 15 -2.70 -13.24 11.75
C ALA A 15 -4.16 -13.29 11.29
N ALA A 16 -4.90 -12.19 11.45
CA ALA A 16 -6.26 -12.13 10.94
C ALA A 16 -6.29 -12.07 9.41
N THR A 17 -7.45 -12.37 8.84
CA THR A 17 -7.73 -12.11 7.43
C THR A 17 -8.52 -10.84 7.26
N VAL A 18 -8.14 -10.03 6.28
CA VAL A 18 -8.89 -8.84 5.85
C VAL A 18 -9.59 -9.12 4.54
N VAL A 19 -10.83 -8.62 4.38
CA VAL A 19 -11.57 -8.69 3.11
C VAL A 19 -11.42 -7.37 2.39
N LEU A 20 -10.92 -7.44 1.17
CA LEU A 20 -10.62 -6.29 0.31
C LEU A 20 -11.50 -6.33 -0.93
N THR A 21 -11.69 -5.17 -1.54
CA THR A 21 -12.42 -5.02 -2.80
C THR A 21 -11.45 -4.53 -3.87
N SER A 22 -11.37 -5.29 -4.96
CA SER A 22 -10.48 -4.95 -6.07
C SER A 22 -10.94 -3.68 -6.79
N LYS A 23 -9.97 -2.80 -7.05
CA LYS A 23 -10.13 -1.54 -7.79
C LYS A 23 -9.49 -1.61 -9.20
N THR A 24 -8.98 -2.77 -9.60
CA THR A 24 -8.36 -2.95 -10.93
C THR A 24 -9.41 -2.94 -12.03
N LYS A 25 -9.00 -2.60 -13.26
CA LYS A 25 -9.90 -2.56 -14.42
C LYS A 25 -10.38 -3.96 -14.81
N GLU A 26 -9.54 -4.97 -14.60
CA GLU A 26 -9.79 -6.36 -14.98
C GLU A 26 -10.72 -7.09 -14.00
N ASN A 27 -10.72 -6.69 -12.71
CA ASN A 27 -11.55 -7.31 -11.69
C ASN A 27 -12.23 -6.26 -10.79
N PRO A 28 -13.03 -5.33 -11.33
CA PRO A 28 -13.62 -4.25 -10.53
C PRO A 28 -14.67 -4.81 -9.56
N GLY A 29 -14.62 -4.38 -8.29
CA GLY A 29 -15.62 -4.76 -7.28
C GLY A 29 -15.51 -6.19 -6.74
N ARG A 30 -14.61 -7.01 -7.29
CA ARG A 30 -14.40 -8.39 -6.80
C ARG A 30 -13.84 -8.38 -5.39
N ARG A 31 -14.51 -9.10 -4.47
CA ARG A 31 -14.03 -9.30 -3.10
C ARG A 31 -13.01 -10.44 -3.04
N PHE A 32 -11.96 -10.25 -2.27
CA PHE A 32 -10.95 -11.27 -1.96
C PHE A 32 -10.46 -11.09 -0.52
N TYR A 33 -9.81 -12.10 0.06
CA TYR A 33 -9.21 -11.99 1.38
C TYR A 33 -7.69 -12.02 1.30
N ARG A 34 -7.02 -11.36 2.25
CA ARG A 34 -5.57 -11.36 2.44
C ARG A 34 -5.20 -11.50 3.91
N CYS A 35 -3.96 -11.89 4.16
CA CYS A 35 -3.35 -11.80 5.48
C CYS A 35 -3.23 -10.33 5.90
N GLU A 36 -3.65 -10.00 7.12
CA GLU A 36 -3.58 -8.64 7.67
C GLU A 36 -2.14 -8.11 7.72
N GLU A 37 -1.17 -8.94 8.11
CA GLU A 37 0.24 -8.53 8.15
C GLU A 37 0.79 -8.16 6.78
N ILE A 38 0.41 -8.91 5.74
CA ILE A 38 0.84 -8.61 4.36
C ILE A 38 0.18 -7.31 3.88
N GLU A 39 -1.10 -7.11 4.21
CA GLU A 39 -1.80 -5.89 3.85
C GLU A 39 -1.20 -4.67 4.57
N SER A 40 -0.87 -4.81 5.86
CA SER A 40 -0.23 -3.73 6.62
C SER A 40 1.14 -3.36 6.03
N LEU A 41 1.91 -4.34 5.56
CA LEU A 41 3.17 -4.11 4.85
C LEU A 41 2.94 -3.37 3.52
N ALA A 42 1.92 -3.75 2.75
CA ALA A 42 1.61 -3.09 1.48
C ALA A 42 1.25 -1.61 1.68
N VAL A 43 0.49 -1.28 2.73
CA VAL A 43 0.18 0.10 3.09
C VAL A 43 1.43 0.86 3.53
N LYS A 44 2.30 0.26 4.33
CA LYS A 44 3.57 0.91 4.72
C LYS A 44 4.47 1.16 3.51
N HIS A 45 4.53 0.21 2.58
CA HIS A 45 5.31 0.35 1.36
C HIS A 45 4.83 1.53 0.51
N SER A 46 3.52 1.69 0.32
CA SER A 46 2.99 2.81 -0.46
C SER A 46 3.22 4.17 0.21
N VAL A 47 3.20 4.23 1.55
CA VAL A 47 3.57 5.44 2.29
C VAL A 47 5.04 5.80 2.04
N VAL A 48 5.95 4.84 2.18
CA VAL A 48 7.38 5.06 1.94
C VAL A 48 7.65 5.46 0.48
N GLU A 49 6.95 4.86 -0.47
CA GLU A 49 7.07 5.23 -1.88
C GLU A 49 6.64 6.69 -2.13
N ASN A 50 5.54 7.14 -1.52
CA ASN A 50 5.09 8.53 -1.63
C ASN A 50 6.09 9.50 -0.98
N GLU A 51 6.54 9.22 0.24
CA GLU A 51 7.56 10.02 0.93
C GLU A 51 8.85 10.11 0.11
N LEU A 52 9.25 9.02 -0.54
CA LEU A 52 10.43 9.01 -1.42
C LEU A 52 10.24 9.89 -2.66
N VAL A 53 9.04 9.99 -3.21
CA VAL A 53 8.74 10.91 -4.32
C VAL A 53 8.88 12.36 -3.86
N GLU A 54 8.30 12.71 -2.70
CA GLU A 54 8.39 14.06 -2.14
C GLU A 54 9.85 14.47 -1.85
N ILE A 55 10.65 13.58 -1.26
CA ILE A 55 12.07 13.83 -1.02
C ILE A 55 12.82 14.06 -2.33
N LYS A 56 12.51 13.29 -3.38
CA LYS A 56 13.16 13.46 -4.69
C LYS A 56 12.83 14.82 -5.31
N GLU A 57 11.60 15.30 -5.17
CA GLU A 57 11.20 16.64 -5.65
C GLU A 57 12.00 17.73 -4.91
N GLN A 58 12.06 17.65 -3.59
CA GLN A 58 12.86 18.59 -2.78
C GLN A 58 14.34 18.59 -3.17
N LEU A 59 14.93 17.42 -3.47
CA LEU A 59 16.32 17.32 -3.93
C LEU A 59 16.52 17.97 -5.32
N VAL A 60 15.52 17.93 -6.19
CA VAL A 60 15.58 18.62 -7.50
C VAL A 60 15.57 20.12 -7.31
N ASP A 61 14.72 20.63 -6.42
CA ASP A 61 14.64 22.06 -6.10
C ASP A 61 15.96 22.56 -5.48
N ILE A 62 16.48 21.86 -4.46
CA ILE A 62 17.78 22.18 -3.85
C ILE A 62 18.90 22.17 -4.89
N LYS A 63 18.91 21.18 -5.79
CA LYS A 63 19.93 21.09 -6.85
C LYS A 63 19.85 22.29 -7.79
N LYS A 64 18.65 22.73 -8.14
CA LYS A 64 18.44 23.92 -8.97
C LYS A 64 18.95 25.17 -8.27
N ASP A 65 18.61 25.36 -7.00
CA ASP A 65 19.08 26.49 -6.19
C ASP A 65 20.62 26.52 -6.13
N ILE A 66 21.27 25.37 -5.94
CA ILE A 66 22.75 25.29 -5.95
C ILE A 66 23.31 25.71 -7.31
N THR A 67 22.72 25.27 -8.42
CA THR A 67 23.21 25.65 -9.77
C THR A 67 23.01 27.12 -10.09
N GLU A 68 22.09 27.81 -9.42
CA GLU A 68 21.92 29.27 -9.58
C GLU A 68 22.93 30.07 -8.75
N ILE A 69 23.61 29.44 -7.79
CA ILE A 69 24.62 30.06 -6.92
C ILE A 69 26.04 30.00 -7.52
N VAL A 70 26.34 29.00 -8.36
CA VAL A 70 27.67 28.76 -8.95
C VAL A 70 27.72 29.22 -10.41
#